data_AF-A0A060C6K3-F1
#
_entry.id   AF-A0A060C6K3-F1
#
_cell.length_a   1.000
_cell.length_b   1.000
_cell.length_c   1.000
_cell.angle_alpha   90.00
_cell.angle_beta   90.00
_cell.angle_gamma   90.00
#
_symmetry.space_group_name_H-M   'P 1'
#
loop_
_entity.id
_entity.type
_entity.pdbx_description
1 polymer ?
#
loop_
_entity_poly.entity_id
_entity_poly.type
_entity_poly.pdbx_seq_one_letter_code
_entity_poly.pdbx_strand_id
1 'polypeptide(L)' 'MRYILNEIQDRYGLPIFIVENGFGAKDTLTDTFEIHDPYRVQYLKDHIGSMLKARDVDGVSVM' A
#
# COMPACT_ATOMS: atom_id res chain seq x y z
N MET A 1 5.93 1.79 -3.11
CA MET A 1 5.56 0.38 -3.38
C MET A 1 6.08 -0.16 -4.71
N ARG A 2 5.74 0.47 -5.85
CA ARG A 2 6.04 -0.05 -7.21
C ARG A 2 7.48 -0.50 -7.42
N TYR A 3 8.46 0.32 -7.01
CA TYR A 3 9.88 -0.01 -7.15
C TYR A 3 10.27 -1.32 -6.41
N ILE A 4 9.89 -1.47 -5.14
CA ILE A 4 10.19 -2.68 -4.36
C ILE A 4 9.53 -3.93 -4.95
N LEU A 5 8.31 -3.80 -5.48
CA LEU A 5 7.62 -4.93 -6.12
C LEU A 5 8.35 -5.41 -7.37
N ASN A 6 8.88 -4.48 -8.19
CA ASN A 6 9.72 -4.83 -9.33
C ASN A 6 11.03 -5.50 -8.89
N GLU A 7 11.74 -4.91 -7.91
CA GLU A 7 12.99 -5.48 -7.39
C GLU A 7 12.82 -6.92 -6.86
N ILE A 8 11.73 -7.19 -6.13
CA ILE A 8 11.42 -8.54 -5.61
C ILE A 8 11.08 -9.48 -6.77
N GLN A 9 10.28 -9.03 -7.74
CA GLN A 9 9.90 -9.82 -8.91
C GLN A 9 11.12 -10.17 -9.76
N ASP A 10 12.01 -9.22 -10.03
CA ASP A 10 13.24 -9.43 -10.80
C ASP A 10 14.19 -10.39 -10.09
N ARG A 11 14.25 -10.31 -8.75
CA ARG A 11 15.13 -11.15 -7.94
C ARG A 11 14.65 -12.60 -7.83
N TYR A 12 13.36 -12.80 -7.59
CA TYR A 12 12.83 -14.12 -7.21
C TYR A 12 11.99 -14.76 -8.30
N GLY A 13 11.37 -13.99 -9.21
CA GLY A 13 10.52 -14.53 -10.27
C GLY A 13 9.23 -15.20 -9.77
N LEU A 14 8.90 -15.08 -8.48
CA LEU A 14 7.75 -15.73 -7.85
C LEU A 14 6.59 -14.74 -7.64
N PRO A 15 5.33 -15.21 -7.60
CA PRO A 15 4.19 -14.39 -7.20
C PRO A 15 4.37 -13.78 -5.81
N ILE A 16 3.94 -12.53 -5.64
CA ILE A 16 4.09 -11.73 -4.44
C ILE A 16 2.72 -11.54 -3.79
N PHE A 17 2.63 -11.79 -2.49
CA PHE A 17 1.46 -11.47 -1.68
C PHE A 17 1.87 -10.50 -0.56
N ILE A 18 1.17 -9.37 -0.44
CA ILE A 18 1.48 -8.39 0.60
C ILE A 18 0.77 -8.77 1.89
N VAL A 19 1.55 -9.25 2.87
CA VAL A 19 1.02 -9.63 4.18
C VAL A 19 0.71 -8.43 5.08
N GLU A 20 1.44 -7.32 4.92
CA GLU A 20 1.26 -6.12 5.73
C GLU A 20 1.47 -4.83 4.93
N ASN A 21 0.54 -3.90 5.09
CA ASN A 21 0.71 -2.51 4.67
C ASN A 21 -0.09 -1.62 5.64
N GLY A 22 0.60 -0.77 6.40
CA GLY A 22 -0.04 0.06 7.42
C GLY A 22 0.67 1.39 7.62
N PHE A 23 -0.02 2.30 8.30
CA PHE A 23 0.49 3.63 8.63
C PHE A 23 0.11 4.01 10.07
N GLY A 24 1.13 4.11 10.92
CA GLY A 24 0.99 4.60 12.30
C GLY A 24 0.99 6.13 12.33
N ALA A 25 0.01 6.71 13.01
CA ALA A 25 -0.08 8.16 13.22
C ALA A 25 -0.91 8.45 14.47
N LYS A 26 -0.82 9.69 14.97
CA LYS A 26 -1.53 10.12 16.17
C LYS A 26 -2.93 10.58 15.78
N ASP A 27 -3.93 9.90 16.33
CA ASP A 27 -5.33 10.30 16.19
C ASP A 27 -5.70 11.47 17.09
N THR A 28 -6.68 12.25 16.65
CA THR A 28 -7.33 13.28 17.46
C THR A 28 -8.81 12.91 17.58
N LEU A 29 -9.29 12.86 18.82
CA LEU A 29 -10.68 12.58 19.12
C LEU A 29 -11.48 13.89 19.01
N THR A 30 -12.58 13.85 18.25
CA THR A 30 -13.53 14.98 18.20
C THR A 30 -14.35 15.07 19.48
N ASP A 31 -15.03 16.19 19.68
CA ASP A 31 -15.99 16.37 20.79
C ASP A 31 -17.15 15.35 20.74
N THR A 32 -17.42 14.76 19.57
CA THR A 32 -18.41 13.70 19.34
C THR A 32 -17.87 12.28 19.56
N PHE A 33 -16.63 12.13 20.06
CA PHE A 33 -15.95 10.85 20.24
C PHE A 33 -15.67 10.09 18.93
N GLU A 34 -15.38 10.81 17.85
CA GLU A 34 -15.03 10.25 16.54
C GLU A 34 -13.56 10.49 16.19
N ILE A 35 -13.00 9.64 15.32
CA ILE A 35 -11.67 9.82 14.75
C ILE A 35 -11.84 10.02 13.24
N HIS A 36 -11.33 11.15 12.74
CA HIS A 36 -11.22 11.41 11.31
C HIS A 36 -9.79 11.21 10.85
N ASP A 37 -9.57 10.13 10.12
CA ASP A 37 -8.25 9.69 9.66
C ASP A 37 -8.13 9.78 8.13
N PRO A 38 -7.97 10.99 7.58
CA PRO A 38 -7.74 11.15 6.15
C PRO A 38 -6.33 10.70 5.73
N TYR A 39 -5.38 10.73 6.67
CA TYR A 39 -3.98 10.49 6.39
C TYR A 39 -3.69 9.01 6.08
N ARG A 40 -4.32 8.06 6.80
CA ARG A 40 -4.17 6.62 6.58
C ARG A 40 -4.94 6.20 5.35
N VAL A 41 -6.12 6.78 5.13
CA VAL A 41 -6.89 6.59 3.89
C VAL A 41 -6.04 7.00 2.69
N GLN A 42 -5.38 8.15 2.74
CA GLN A 42 -4.51 8.61 1.66
C GLN A 42 -3.31 7.67 1.48
N TYR A 43 -2.62 7.30 2.56
CA TYR A 43 -1.51 6.36 2.52
C TYR A 43 -1.87 5.04 1.83
N LEU A 44 -2.98 4.41 2.25
CA LEU A 44 -3.44 3.14 1.71
C LEU A 44 -3.85 3.27 0.24
N LYS A 45 -4.56 4.35 -0.13
CA LYS A 45 -4.93 4.62 -1.52
C LYS A 45 -3.70 4.74 -2.42
N ASP A 46 -2.69 5.48 -1.99
CA ASP A 46 -1.46 5.68 -2.77
C ASP A 46 -0.65 4.39 -2.91
N HIS A 47 -0.63 3.57 -1.85
CA HIS A 47 0.05 2.28 -1.84
C HIS A 47 -0.66 1.26 -2.74
N ILE A 48 -1.98 1.13 -2.64
CA ILE A 48 -2.79 0.29 -3.54
C ILE A 48 -2.64 0.77 -4.99
N GLY A 49 -2.73 2.08 -5.24
CA GLY A 49 -2.54 2.63 -6.59
C GLY A 49 -1.16 2.30 -7.16
N SER A 50 -0.13 2.25 -6.32
CA SER A 50 1.22 1.83 -6.72
C SER A 50 1.32 0.32 -6.99
N MET A 51 0.61 -0.53 -6.22
CA MET A 51 0.51 -1.97 -6.49
C MET A 51 -0.18 -2.25 -7.82
N LEU A 52 -1.30 -1.57 -8.09
CA LEU A 52 -2.04 -1.70 -9.34
C LEU A 52 -1.16 -1.29 -10.53
N LYS A 53 -0.38 -0.21 -10.41
CA LYS A 53 0.59 0.17 -11.45
C LYS A 53 1.68 -0.90 -11.66
N ALA A 54 2.20 -1.49 -10.58
CA ALA A 54 3.18 -2.58 -10.72
C ALA A 54 2.59 -3.80 -11.46
N ARG A 55 1.34 -4.15 -11.16
CA ARG A 55 0.64 -5.25 -11.82
C ARG A 55 0.31 -4.95 -13.28
N ASP A 56 -0.39 -3.84 -13.50
CA ASP A 56 -1.05 -3.54 -14.78
C ASP A 56 -0.08 -2.91 -15.80
N VAL A 57 0.99 -2.24 -15.34
CA VAL A 57 1.96 -1.57 -16.22
C VAL A 57 3.29 -2.30 -16.28
N ASP A 58 3.81 -2.80 -15.15
CA ASP A 58 5.12 -3.47 -15.12
C ASP A 58 5.04 -4.99 -15.27
N GLY A 59 3.83 -5.58 -15.18
CA GLY A 59 3.65 -7.02 -15.27
C GLY A 59 4.09 -7.79 -14.02
N VAL A 60 4.24 -7.12 -12.87
CA VAL A 60 4.56 -7.79 -11.61
C VAL A 60 3.39 -8.67 -11.17
N SER A 61 3.68 -9.91 -10.79
CA SER A 61 2.68 -10.86 -10.28
C SER A 61 2.41 -10.59 -8.79
N VAL A 62 1.73 -9.48 -8.51
CA VAL A 62 1.32 -9.09 -7.15
C VAL A 62 -0.18 -9.32 -6.95
N MET A 63 -0.53 -9.94 -5.82
CA MET A 63 -1.88 -10.23 -5.34
C MET A 63 -2.24 -9.37 -4.14
#